data_AF-A0A968GL30-F1
#
_entry.id   AF-A0A968GL30-F1
#
_cell.length_a   1.000
_cell.length_b   1.000
_cell.length_c   1.000
_cell.angle_alpha   90.00
_cell.angle_beta   90.00
_cell.angle_gamma   90.00
#
_symmetry.space_group_name_H-M   'P 1'
#
loop_
_entity.id
_entity.type
_entity.pdbx_description
1 polymer ?
#
loop_
_entity_poly.entity_id
_entity_poly.type
_entity_poly.pdbx_seq_one_letter_code
_entity_poly.pdbx_strand_id
1 'polypeptide(L)'
;MTDFDLILETCLDDLASGAFTLDECLIRHPEQAAQLEPLLSAAVQLGRGREVKPSAAFKARARAKLTMHMQEHPRAKGRAGFPFWRLAAAFAVVMLALLATGTAYAQGALPGDPFYGWKRTSEYAWRAVSSSPANVDLIIANRRIDEMNAVSDDPVRKAEALEGYHEVVDRLKSEVDAETLERILPKIEIEPGPEKKPTSVIPTPIVDITITPHPESTSVPLPAPPKVQPTKSKPKVIPTIEIPPPIR
;
A
#
# COMPACT_ATOMS: atom_id res chain seq x y z
N MET A 1 -32.99 0.83 27.04
CA MET A 1 -34.14 1.57 26.50
C MET A 1 -35.35 0.91 27.12
N THR A 2 -36.12 1.64 27.91
CA THR A 2 -37.27 1.08 28.64
C THR A 2 -38.48 0.98 27.72
N ASP A 3 -39.46 0.14 28.08
CA ASP A 3 -40.70 0.03 27.32
C ASP A 3 -41.45 1.37 27.24
N PHE A 4 -41.33 2.20 28.29
CA PHE A 4 -41.87 3.56 28.31
C PHE A 4 -41.21 4.46 27.26
N ASP A 5 -39.87 4.42 27.13
CA ASP A 5 -39.15 5.25 26.17
C ASP A 5 -39.59 4.95 24.72
N LEU A 6 -39.79 3.67 24.41
CA LEU A 6 -40.24 3.22 23.08
C LEU A 6 -41.68 3.69 22.79
N ILE A 7 -42.57 3.60 23.78
CA ILE A 7 -43.96 4.07 23.66
C ILE A 7 -43.99 5.58 23.47
N LEU A 8 -43.21 6.33 24.25
CA LEU A 8 -43.11 7.78 24.15
C LEU A 8 -42.59 8.21 22.78
N GLU A 9 -41.51 7.59 22.29
CA GLU A 9 -40.94 7.87 20.96
C GLU A 9 -41.97 7.63 19.85
N THR A 10 -42.65 6.48 19.90
CA THR A 10 -43.71 6.14 18.93
C THR A 10 -44.84 7.18 18.97
N CYS A 11 -45.32 7.55 20.16
CA CYS A 11 -46.36 8.57 20.31
C CYS A 11 -45.91 9.96 19.82
N LEU A 12 -44.63 10.32 19.97
CA LEU A 12 -44.09 11.59 19.46
C LEU A 12 -44.01 11.61 17.93
N ASP A 13 -43.61 10.51 17.30
CA ASP A 13 -43.56 10.38 15.85
C ASP A 13 -44.96 10.40 15.22
N ASP A 14 -45.90 9.68 15.82
CA ASP A 14 -47.30 9.68 15.43
C ASP A 14 -47.94 11.07 15.53
N LEU A 15 -47.62 11.81 16.59
CA LEU A 15 -48.10 13.19 16.79
C LEU A 15 -47.42 14.18 15.84
N ALA A 16 -46.14 13.98 15.54
CA ALA A 16 -45.38 14.82 14.61
C ALA A 16 -45.80 14.63 13.15
N SER A 17 -46.22 13.41 12.78
CA SER A 17 -46.76 13.06 11.46
C SER A 17 -48.25 13.38 11.31
N GLY A 18 -48.95 13.66 12.40
CA GLY A 18 -50.39 13.92 12.42
C GLY A 18 -51.25 12.65 12.28
N ALA A 19 -50.66 11.47 12.49
CA ALA A 19 -51.35 10.19 12.43
C ALA A 19 -52.27 9.97 13.63
N PHE A 20 -51.91 10.50 14.81
CA PHE A 20 -52.71 10.48 16.02
C PHE A 20 -52.69 11.80 16.77
N THR A 21 -53.78 12.08 17.46
CA THR A 21 -53.92 13.19 18.41
C THR A 21 -53.41 12.80 19.80
N LEU A 22 -53.17 13.81 20.65
CA LEU A 22 -52.72 13.60 22.03
C LEU A 22 -53.61 12.59 22.79
N ASP A 23 -54.93 12.77 22.70
CA ASP A 23 -55.90 11.93 23.41
C ASP A 23 -55.91 10.49 22.89
N GLU A 24 -55.74 10.29 21.58
CA GLU A 24 -55.66 8.96 20.96
C GLU A 24 -54.41 8.19 21.39
N CYS A 25 -53.28 8.87 21.56
CA CYS A 25 -52.05 8.28 22.11
C CYS A 25 -52.24 7.86 23.58
N LEU A 26 -52.95 8.66 24.39
CA LEU A 26 -53.23 8.34 25.79
C LEU A 26 -54.22 7.17 25.96
N ILE A 27 -55.23 7.08 25.09
CA ILE A 27 -56.19 5.96 25.09
C ILE A 27 -55.51 4.64 24.71
N ARG A 28 -54.52 4.67 23.81
CA ARG A 28 -53.78 3.47 23.37
C ARG A 28 -52.84 2.92 24.45
N HIS A 29 -52.37 3.77 25.35
CA HIS A 29 -51.42 3.42 26.40
C HIS A 29 -51.93 3.86 27.78
N PRO A 30 -53.03 3.28 28.27
CA PRO A 30 -53.71 3.73 29.49
C PRO A 30 -52.87 3.50 30.75
N GLU A 31 -52.02 2.47 30.77
CA GLU A 31 -51.13 2.16 31.89
C GLU A 31 -50.04 3.23 32.10
N GLN A 32 -49.59 3.88 31.02
CA GLN A 32 -48.55 4.90 31.03
C GLN A 32 -49.10 6.32 30.87
N ALA A 33 -50.42 6.49 30.72
CA ALA A 33 -51.07 7.77 30.40
C ALA A 33 -50.70 8.90 31.37
N ALA A 34 -50.67 8.62 32.68
CA ALA A 34 -50.31 9.61 33.70
C ALA A 34 -48.87 10.14 33.57
N GLN A 35 -47.97 9.36 32.98
CA GLN A 35 -46.58 9.76 32.72
C GLN A 35 -46.39 10.36 31.32
N LEU A 36 -47.18 9.90 30.32
CA LEU A 36 -47.10 10.37 28.94
C LEU A 36 -47.74 11.75 28.73
N GLU A 37 -48.86 12.04 29.40
CA GLU A 37 -49.64 13.27 29.24
C GLU A 37 -48.79 14.56 29.32
N PRO A 38 -47.99 14.80 30.39
CA PRO A 38 -47.22 16.04 30.49
C PRO A 38 -46.14 16.16 29.41
N LEU A 39 -45.53 15.05 28.99
CA LEU A 39 -44.47 15.04 27.98
C LEU A 39 -45.03 15.31 26.57
N LEU A 40 -46.12 14.64 26.23
CA LEU A 40 -46.78 14.83 24.93
C LEU A 40 -47.44 16.22 24.84
N SER A 41 -48.02 16.74 25.92
CA SER A 41 -48.55 18.11 25.97
C SER A 41 -47.46 19.16 25.73
N ALA A 42 -46.28 18.98 26.33
CA ALA A 42 -45.13 19.84 26.07
C ALA A 42 -44.68 19.77 24.59
N ALA A 43 -44.68 18.57 24.00
CA ALA A 43 -44.35 18.38 22.59
C ALA A 43 -45.35 19.09 21.66
N VAL A 44 -46.66 19.02 21.94
CA VAL A 44 -47.70 19.77 21.17
C VAL A 44 -47.46 21.27 21.25
N GLN A 45 -47.20 21.79 22.46
CA GLN A 45 -46.96 23.22 22.66
C GLN A 45 -45.70 23.69 21.93
N LEU A 46 -44.63 22.90 21.95
CA LEU A 46 -43.39 23.22 21.24
C LEU A 46 -43.55 23.08 19.73
N GLY A 47 -44.37 22.13 19.26
CA GLY A 47 -44.73 21.94 17.86
C GLY A 47 -45.37 23.17 17.24
N ARG A 48 -46.23 23.89 17.99
CA ARG A 48 -46.81 25.18 17.54
C ARG A 48 -45.75 26.25 17.26
N GLY A 49 -44.64 26.23 17.99
CA GLY A 49 -43.49 27.12 17.74
C GLY A 49 -42.75 26.80 16.43
N ARG A 50 -42.78 25.54 15.97
CA ARG A 50 -42.13 25.10 14.73
C ARG A 50 -42.78 25.69 13.48
N GLU A 51 -44.06 26.03 13.55
CA GLU A 51 -44.80 26.66 12.45
C GLU A 51 -44.46 28.15 12.25
N VAL A 52 -43.73 28.75 13.20
CA VAL A 52 -43.25 30.13 13.10
C VAL A 52 -42.23 30.24 11.97
N LYS A 53 -42.71 30.60 10.78
CA LYS A 53 -41.86 30.87 9.61
C LYS A 53 -41.40 32.33 9.65
N PRO A 54 -40.08 32.61 9.65
CA PRO A 54 -39.61 33.98 9.59
C PRO A 54 -40.00 34.62 8.26
N SER A 55 -40.42 35.88 8.31
CA SER A 55 -40.79 36.64 7.12
C SER A 55 -39.62 36.76 6.13
N ALA A 56 -39.92 36.90 4.85
CA ALA A 56 -38.89 37.06 3.81
C ALA A 56 -37.96 38.25 4.10
N ALA A 57 -38.53 39.36 4.59
CA ALA A 57 -37.77 40.55 4.99
C ALA A 57 -36.83 40.28 6.16
N PHE A 58 -37.26 39.52 7.17
CA PHE A 58 -36.39 39.14 8.29
C PHE A 58 -35.24 38.25 7.83
N LYS A 59 -35.51 37.24 6.99
CA LYS A 59 -34.47 36.37 6.42
C LYS A 59 -33.43 37.16 5.62
N ALA A 60 -33.88 38.12 4.81
CA ALA A 60 -32.99 38.96 4.03
C ALA A 60 -32.06 39.81 4.91
N ARG A 61 -32.60 40.44 5.96
CA ARG A 61 -31.83 41.23 6.93
C ARG A 61 -30.84 40.37 7.71
N ALA A 62 -31.26 39.20 8.18
CA ALA A 62 -30.41 38.27 8.91
C ALA A 62 -29.24 37.77 8.04
N ARG A 63 -29.51 37.42 6.77
CA ARG A 63 -28.48 37.05 5.80
C ARG A 63 -27.50 38.20 5.56
N ALA A 64 -27.98 39.42 5.33
CA ALA A 64 -27.11 40.57 5.13
C ALA A 64 -26.18 40.79 6.33
N LYS A 65 -26.72 40.73 7.56
CA LYS A 65 -25.94 40.88 8.79
C LYS A 65 -24.89 39.78 8.97
N LEU A 66 -25.25 38.53 8.66
CA LEU A 66 -24.32 37.40 8.73
C LEU A 66 -23.19 37.55 7.71
N THR A 67 -23.51 37.91 6.47
CA THR A 67 -22.52 38.12 5.42
C THR A 67 -21.55 39.24 5.79
N MET A 68 -22.05 40.37 6.31
CA MET A 68 -21.19 41.45 6.81
C MET A 68 -20.26 40.96 7.91
N HIS A 69 -20.78 40.23 8.91
CA HIS A 69 -19.96 39.71 10.01
C HIS A 69 -18.90 38.71 9.52
N MET A 70 -19.20 37.89 8.52
CA MET A 70 -18.23 36.97 7.90
C MET A 70 -17.14 37.71 7.11
N GLN A 71 -17.47 38.86 6.52
CA GLN A 71 -16.51 39.71 5.82
C GLN A 71 -15.61 40.50 6.78
N GLU A 72 -16.16 40.96 7.90
CA GLU A 72 -15.43 41.67 8.97
C GLU A 72 -14.53 40.75 9.79
N HIS A 73 -14.96 39.49 9.97
CA HIS A 73 -14.18 38.45 10.63
C HIS A 73 -13.89 37.31 9.67
N PRO A 74 -13.05 37.55 8.64
CA PRO A 74 -12.63 36.47 7.77
C PRO A 74 -11.87 35.48 8.64
N ARG A 75 -12.46 34.31 8.87
CA ARG A 75 -11.71 33.19 9.46
C ARG A 75 -10.49 33.01 8.59
N ALA A 76 -9.31 33.24 9.16
CA ALA A 76 -8.07 32.87 8.50
C ALA A 76 -8.27 31.41 8.10
N LYS A 77 -8.30 31.14 6.79
CA LYS A 77 -8.11 29.79 6.29
C LYS A 77 -6.71 29.45 6.77
N GLY A 78 -6.61 28.90 7.97
CA GLY A 78 -5.41 28.27 8.44
C GLY A 78 -5.06 27.32 7.32
N ARG A 79 -3.97 27.62 6.62
CA ARG A 79 -3.32 26.62 5.78
C ARG A 79 -2.81 25.55 6.74
N ALA A 80 -3.73 24.75 7.27
CA ALA A 80 -3.47 23.37 7.62
C ALA A 80 -3.33 22.62 6.29
N GLY A 81 -2.40 23.08 5.45
CA GLY A 81 -1.86 22.28 4.39
C GLY A 81 -1.10 21.20 5.11
N PHE A 82 -1.74 20.04 5.26
CA PHE A 82 -1.04 18.82 5.61
C PHE A 82 0.22 18.79 4.74
N PRO A 83 1.44 18.64 5.29
CA PRO A 83 2.65 18.84 4.52
C PRO A 83 2.86 17.64 3.59
N PHE A 84 2.09 17.59 2.51
CA PHE A 84 2.11 16.55 1.48
C PHE A 84 3.53 16.38 0.92
N TRP A 85 4.35 17.43 0.93
CA TRP A 85 5.77 17.35 0.56
C TRP A 85 6.61 16.55 1.57
N ARG A 86 6.31 16.60 2.87
CA ARG A 86 6.97 15.75 3.88
C ARG A 86 6.56 14.29 3.72
N LEU A 87 5.30 14.02 3.37
CA LEU A 87 4.83 12.66 3.10
C LEU A 87 5.45 12.11 1.81
N ALA A 88 5.51 12.92 0.75
CA ALA A 88 6.16 12.56 -0.51
C ALA A 88 7.67 12.31 -0.31
N ALA A 89 8.36 13.15 0.46
CA ALA A 89 9.76 12.94 0.82
C ALA A 89 9.96 11.66 1.64
N ALA A 90 9.10 11.40 2.64
CA ALA A 90 9.15 10.17 3.42
C ALA A 90 8.93 8.92 2.53
N PHE A 91 7.96 8.98 1.62
CA PHE A 91 7.70 7.89 0.67
C PHE A 91 8.89 7.66 -0.28
N ALA A 92 9.50 8.73 -0.80
CA ALA A 92 10.70 8.64 -1.64
C ALA A 92 11.88 7.99 -0.90
N VAL A 93 12.10 8.35 0.37
CA VAL A 93 13.14 7.75 1.21
C VAL A 93 12.86 6.27 1.47
N VAL A 94 11.60 5.90 1.75
CA VAL A 94 11.21 4.49 1.93
C VAL A 94 11.40 3.68 0.64
N MET A 95 11.02 4.24 -0.52
CA MET A 95 11.25 3.61 -1.81
C MET A 95 12.74 3.43 -2.10
N LEU A 96 13.56 4.46 -1.82
CA LEU A 96 15.01 4.38 -1.98
C LEU A 96 15.63 3.34 -1.03
N ALA A 97 15.16 3.25 0.21
CA ALA A 97 15.61 2.25 1.17
C ALA A 97 15.20 0.83 0.75
N LEU A 98 13.99 0.63 0.21
CA LEU A 98 13.55 -0.65 -0.35
C LEU A 98 14.35 -1.06 -1.58
N LEU A 99 14.65 -0.11 -2.48
CA LEU A 99 15.54 -0.32 -3.61
C LEU A 99 16.96 -0.69 -3.17
N ALA A 100 17.49 -0.04 -2.13
CA ALA A 100 18.82 -0.29 -1.60
C ALA A 100 18.91 -1.62 -0.82
N THR A 101 17.88 -1.98 -0.07
CA THR A 101 17.85 -3.18 0.79
C THR A 101 17.41 -4.44 0.03
N GLY A 102 16.66 -4.26 -1.07
CA GLY A 102 16.13 -5.36 -1.88
C GLY A 102 17.15 -6.09 -2.76
N THR A 103 18.40 -5.63 -2.85
CA THR A 103 19.39 -6.20 -3.78
C THR A 103 20.23 -7.32 -3.19
N ALA A 104 20.44 -7.40 -1.88
CA ALA A 104 21.32 -8.42 -1.31
C ALA A 104 20.64 -9.79 -1.09
N TYR A 105 19.42 -9.80 -0.56
CA TYR A 105 18.73 -11.06 -0.22
C TYR A 105 17.83 -11.61 -1.34
N ALA A 106 17.29 -10.75 -2.22
CA ALA A 106 16.37 -11.22 -3.27
C ALA A 106 17.09 -11.83 -4.48
N GLN A 107 18.36 -11.48 -4.73
CA GLN A 107 19.11 -12.00 -5.89
C GLN A 107 19.41 -13.51 -5.75
N GLY A 108 19.56 -13.99 -4.52
CA GLY A 108 19.78 -15.41 -4.21
C GLY A 108 18.51 -16.24 -4.00
N ALA A 109 17.32 -15.63 -4.06
CA ALA A 109 16.07 -16.38 -3.86
C ALA A 109 15.90 -17.45 -4.93
N LEU A 110 15.65 -18.69 -4.48
CA LEU A 110 15.41 -19.86 -5.32
C LEU A 110 13.90 -20.09 -5.48
N PRO A 111 13.49 -20.88 -6.48
CA PRO A 111 12.11 -21.34 -6.62
C PRO A 111 11.56 -21.92 -5.30
N GLY A 112 10.34 -21.54 -4.95
CA GLY A 112 9.70 -21.84 -3.66
C GLY A 112 10.08 -20.94 -2.48
N ASP A 113 11.06 -20.03 -2.60
CA ASP A 113 11.40 -19.10 -1.52
C ASP A 113 10.45 -17.89 -1.44
N PRO A 114 10.21 -17.30 -0.25
CA PRO A 114 9.25 -16.20 -0.09
C PRO A 114 9.51 -14.98 -0.98
N PHE A 115 10.77 -14.70 -1.30
CA PHE A 115 11.18 -13.55 -2.12
C PHE A 115 11.34 -13.90 -3.61
N TYR A 116 11.06 -15.14 -4.02
CA TYR A 116 11.19 -15.55 -5.43
C TYR A 116 10.20 -14.82 -6.34
N GLY A 117 8.95 -14.63 -5.90
CA GLY A 117 7.97 -13.83 -6.64
C GLY A 117 8.44 -12.38 -6.85
N TRP A 118 9.05 -11.76 -5.83
CA TRP A 118 9.63 -10.42 -5.95
C TRP A 118 10.77 -10.38 -6.97
N LYS A 119 11.67 -11.37 -6.95
CA LYS A 119 12.75 -11.52 -7.93
C LYS A 119 12.18 -11.58 -9.35
N ARG A 120 11.19 -12.45 -9.60
CA ARG A 120 10.48 -12.56 -10.89
C ARG A 120 9.91 -11.22 -11.34
N THR A 121 9.17 -10.52 -10.48
CA THR A 121 8.57 -9.21 -10.80
C THR A 121 9.63 -8.15 -11.12
N SER A 122 10.74 -8.11 -10.36
CA SER A 122 11.84 -7.18 -10.63
C SER A 122 12.52 -7.44 -11.98
N GLU A 123 12.63 -8.71 -12.38
CA GLU A 123 13.17 -9.11 -13.67
C GLU A 123 12.24 -8.72 -14.83
N TYR A 124 10.91 -8.88 -14.68
CA TYR A 124 9.95 -8.36 -15.66
C TYR A 124 10.01 -6.83 -15.80
N ALA A 125 10.13 -6.11 -14.68
CA ALA A 125 10.25 -4.66 -14.70
C ALA A 125 11.56 -4.22 -15.39
N TRP A 126 12.68 -4.88 -15.07
CA TRP A 126 13.97 -4.63 -15.71
C TRP A 126 13.90 -4.86 -17.22
N ARG A 127 13.27 -5.98 -17.64
CA ARG A 127 13.06 -6.27 -19.06
C ARG A 127 12.23 -5.21 -19.76
N ALA A 128 11.14 -4.74 -19.13
CA ALA A 128 10.24 -3.75 -19.73
C ALA A 128 10.90 -2.38 -19.97
N VAL A 129 11.93 -2.03 -19.18
CA VAL A 129 12.67 -0.76 -19.34
C VAL A 129 13.97 -0.91 -20.13
N SER A 130 14.38 -2.13 -20.46
CA SER A 130 15.61 -2.39 -21.23
C SER A 130 15.43 -2.06 -22.71
N SER A 131 16.46 -1.48 -23.32
CA SER A 131 16.51 -1.26 -24.77
C SER A 131 16.69 -2.56 -25.57
N SER A 132 17.15 -3.64 -24.94
CA SER A 132 17.35 -4.95 -25.55
C SER A 132 16.71 -6.07 -24.72
N PRO A 133 15.38 -6.29 -24.85
CA PRO A 133 14.67 -7.32 -24.09
C PRO A 133 15.24 -8.74 -24.29
N ALA A 134 15.61 -9.10 -25.52
CA ALA A 134 16.22 -10.40 -25.83
C ALA A 134 17.53 -10.65 -25.05
N ASN A 135 18.37 -9.62 -24.86
CA ASN A 135 19.59 -9.75 -24.06
C ASN A 135 19.28 -9.97 -22.58
N VAL A 136 18.25 -9.30 -22.06
CA VAL A 136 17.78 -9.52 -20.68
C VAL A 136 17.24 -10.94 -20.53
N ASP A 137 16.48 -11.44 -21.50
CA ASP A 137 15.97 -12.81 -21.50
C ASP A 137 17.10 -13.84 -21.53
N LEU A 138 18.19 -13.62 -22.28
CA LEU A 138 19.36 -14.50 -22.23
C LEU A 138 20.01 -14.57 -20.83
N ILE A 139 20.11 -13.42 -20.14
CA ILE A 139 20.64 -13.36 -18.78
C ILE A 139 19.72 -14.11 -17.80
N ILE A 140 18.41 -13.90 -17.92
CA ILE A 140 17.42 -14.59 -17.07
C ILE A 140 17.42 -16.10 -17.37
N ALA A 141 17.56 -16.52 -18.63
CA ALA A 141 17.62 -17.94 -19.02
C ALA A 141 18.82 -18.63 -18.36
N ASN A 142 20.02 -18.03 -18.44
CA ASN A 142 21.20 -18.56 -17.76
C ASN A 142 20.98 -18.67 -16.25
N ARG A 143 20.35 -17.65 -15.65
CA ARG A 143 20.02 -17.67 -14.23
C ARG A 143 19.06 -18.80 -13.85
N ARG A 144 18.07 -19.13 -14.68
CA ARG A 144 17.17 -20.27 -14.43
C ARG A 144 17.91 -21.61 -14.47
N ILE A 145 18.94 -21.73 -15.29
CA ILE A 145 19.81 -22.91 -15.30
C ILE A 145 20.55 -23.02 -13.96
N ASP A 146 21.11 -21.91 -13.47
CA ASP A 146 21.77 -21.89 -12.16
C ASP A 146 20.80 -22.25 -11.02
N GLU A 147 19.56 -21.75 -11.08
CA GLU A 147 18.52 -22.09 -10.11
C GLU A 147 18.15 -23.57 -10.16
N MET A 148 17.95 -24.15 -11.35
CA MET A 148 17.70 -25.59 -11.54
C MET A 148 18.82 -26.46 -10.95
N ASN A 149 20.07 -26.02 -11.11
CA ASN A 149 21.22 -26.70 -10.53
C ASN A 149 21.22 -26.59 -9.01
N ALA A 150 20.90 -25.40 -8.47
CA ALA A 150 20.85 -25.16 -7.03
C ALA A 150 19.73 -25.94 -6.31
N VAL A 151 18.59 -26.16 -6.97
CA VAL A 151 17.45 -26.96 -6.42
C VAL A 151 17.39 -28.38 -6.98
N SER A 152 18.50 -28.89 -7.50
CA SER A 152 18.54 -30.18 -8.23
C SER A 152 18.05 -31.39 -7.43
N ASP A 153 18.12 -31.32 -6.10
CA ASP A 153 17.66 -32.36 -5.17
C ASP A 153 16.15 -32.32 -4.87
N ASP A 154 15.46 -31.21 -5.16
CA ASP A 154 14.02 -31.02 -4.91
C ASP A 154 13.25 -31.06 -6.25
N PRO A 155 12.48 -32.12 -6.54
CA PRO A 155 11.81 -32.27 -7.82
C PRO A 155 10.72 -31.21 -8.06
N VAL A 156 10.09 -30.70 -7.00
CA VAL A 156 9.02 -29.70 -7.12
C VAL A 156 9.63 -28.34 -7.46
N ARG A 157 10.65 -27.91 -6.72
CA ARG A 157 11.34 -26.64 -7.00
C ARG A 157 12.06 -26.67 -8.35
N LYS A 158 12.62 -27.82 -8.74
CA LYS A 158 13.25 -28.00 -10.04
C LYS A 158 12.25 -27.89 -11.20
N ALA A 159 11.03 -28.42 -11.03
CA ALA A 159 9.97 -28.27 -12.03
C ALA A 159 9.57 -26.79 -12.22
N GLU A 160 9.45 -26.03 -11.12
CA GLU A 160 9.17 -24.59 -11.16
C GLU A 160 10.31 -23.80 -11.86
N ALA A 161 11.56 -24.14 -11.57
CA ALA A 161 12.72 -23.57 -12.23
C ALA A 161 12.72 -23.83 -13.75
N LEU A 162 12.37 -25.06 -14.14
CA LEU A 162 12.29 -25.51 -15.53
C LEU A 162 11.15 -24.80 -16.30
N GLU A 163 9.98 -24.68 -15.68
CA GLU A 163 8.87 -23.91 -16.24
C GLU A 163 9.28 -22.45 -16.47
N GLY A 164 9.96 -21.86 -15.49
CA GLY A 164 10.52 -20.52 -15.60
C GLY A 164 11.56 -20.38 -16.72
N TYR A 165 12.34 -21.41 -17.01
CA TYR A 165 13.28 -21.44 -18.14
C TYR A 165 12.53 -21.53 -19.49
N HIS A 166 11.55 -22.43 -19.61
CA HIS A 166 10.75 -22.57 -20.82
C HIS A 166 10.04 -21.27 -21.19
N GLU A 167 9.47 -20.57 -20.21
CA GLU A 167 8.82 -19.29 -20.45
C GLU A 167 9.77 -18.24 -21.05
N VAL A 168 11.03 -18.21 -20.58
CA VAL A 168 12.04 -17.28 -21.11
C VAL A 168 12.45 -17.68 -22.53
N VAL A 169 12.63 -18.98 -22.78
CA VAL A 169 12.96 -19.50 -24.11
C VAL A 169 11.85 -19.24 -25.11
N ASP A 170 10.59 -19.44 -24.74
CA ASP A 170 9.45 -19.20 -25.62
C ASP A 170 9.30 -17.71 -25.96
N ARG A 171 9.59 -16.84 -24.99
CA ARG A 171 9.67 -15.40 -25.23
C ARG A 171 10.81 -15.06 -26.19
N LEU A 172 12.00 -15.60 -25.97
CA LEU A 172 13.14 -15.38 -26.84
C LEU A 172 12.87 -15.86 -28.28
N LYS A 173 12.25 -17.03 -28.44
CA LYS A 173 11.80 -17.55 -29.75
C LYS A 173 10.80 -16.61 -30.44
N SER A 174 9.94 -15.94 -29.67
CA SER A 174 8.98 -14.99 -30.24
C SER A 174 9.62 -13.67 -30.68
N GLU A 175 10.75 -13.29 -30.08
CA GLU A 175 11.48 -12.07 -30.43
C GLU A 175 12.50 -12.26 -31.54
N VAL A 176 13.04 -13.47 -31.67
CA VAL A 176 13.88 -13.83 -32.81
C VAL A 176 12.95 -14.20 -33.96
N ASP A 177 12.78 -13.25 -34.90
CA ASP A 177 11.95 -13.37 -36.08
C ASP A 177 12.12 -14.75 -36.75
N ALA A 178 11.03 -15.41 -37.17
CA ALA A 178 11.10 -16.76 -37.75
C ALA A 178 12.05 -16.80 -38.96
N GLU A 179 12.10 -15.70 -39.72
CA GLU A 179 13.03 -15.50 -40.84
C GLU A 179 14.50 -15.32 -40.40
N THR A 180 14.73 -14.73 -39.23
CA THR A 180 16.06 -14.60 -38.63
C THR A 180 16.53 -15.93 -38.04
N LEU A 181 15.63 -16.70 -37.42
CA LEU A 181 15.88 -18.07 -36.95
C LEU A 181 16.23 -19.00 -38.12
N GLU A 182 15.49 -18.95 -39.23
CA GLU A 182 15.81 -19.73 -40.44
C GLU A 182 17.13 -19.33 -41.10
N ARG A 183 17.60 -18.08 -40.92
CA ARG A 183 18.91 -17.64 -41.41
C ARG A 183 20.06 -18.05 -40.49
N ILE A 184 19.83 -18.21 -39.20
CA ILE A 184 20.84 -18.53 -38.17
C ILE A 184 20.95 -20.04 -37.94
N LEU A 185 19.84 -20.79 -37.93
CA LEU A 185 19.79 -22.25 -37.72
C LEU A 185 20.73 -23.04 -38.65
N PRO A 186 20.77 -22.82 -39.98
CA PRO A 186 21.70 -23.54 -40.87
C PRO A 186 23.17 -23.17 -40.64
N LYS A 187 23.46 -22.11 -39.87
CA LYS A 187 24.83 -21.71 -39.51
C LYS A 187 25.33 -22.37 -38.21
N ILE A 188 24.41 -22.90 -37.41
CA ILE A 188 24.67 -23.63 -36.16
C ILE A 188 24.58 -25.15 -36.39
N GLU A 189 23.91 -25.57 -37.47
CA GLU A 189 23.96 -26.96 -37.93
C GLU A 189 25.42 -27.32 -38.25
N ILE A 190 25.99 -28.08 -37.33
CA ILE A 190 27.36 -28.57 -37.33
C ILE A 190 27.62 -29.17 -38.71
N GLU A 191 28.43 -28.52 -39.54
CA GLU A 191 29.07 -29.22 -40.65
C GLU A 191 29.69 -30.49 -40.05
N PRO A 192 29.37 -31.71 -40.55
CA PRO A 192 30.04 -32.92 -40.11
C PRO A 192 31.46 -32.88 -40.68
N GLY A 193 32.33 -32.10 -40.02
CA GLY A 193 33.76 -32.11 -40.23
C GLY A 193 34.31 -33.48 -39.80
N PRO A 194 35.26 -34.04 -40.55
CA PRO A 194 35.64 -35.43 -40.41
C PRO A 194 36.19 -35.72 -39.01
N GLU A 195 35.75 -36.85 -38.43
CA GLU A 195 36.28 -37.41 -37.19
C GLU A 195 37.81 -37.33 -37.14
N LYS A 196 38.33 -36.45 -36.28
CA LYS A 196 39.71 -36.54 -35.79
C LYS A 196 39.70 -36.52 -34.27
N LYS A 197 40.10 -37.66 -33.72
CA LYS A 197 40.41 -37.89 -32.30
C LYS A 197 41.44 -36.88 -31.77
N PRO A 198 41.47 -36.65 -30.45
CA PRO A 198 41.82 -35.38 -29.87
C PRO A 198 43.34 -35.19 -29.85
N THR A 199 43.80 -34.04 -30.33
CA THR A 199 45.12 -33.53 -29.97
C THR A 199 44.98 -32.05 -29.68
N SER A 200 45.37 -31.74 -28.45
CA SER A 200 45.66 -30.46 -27.85
C SER A 200 46.09 -29.35 -28.82
N VAL A 201 45.77 -28.10 -28.41
CA VAL A 201 46.39 -26.79 -28.76
C VAL A 201 45.49 -25.79 -29.53
N ILE A 202 44.79 -24.92 -28.75
CA ILE A 202 44.70 -23.42 -28.79
C ILE A 202 44.38 -22.74 -30.16
N PRO A 203 43.44 -21.76 -30.32
CA PRO A 203 43.39 -20.48 -29.58
C PRO A 203 42.01 -19.84 -29.26
N THR A 204 42.00 -19.07 -28.18
CA THR A 204 41.04 -18.01 -27.83
C THR A 204 41.01 -16.89 -28.87
N PRO A 205 39.85 -16.40 -29.34
CA PRO A 205 39.77 -15.08 -29.96
C PRO A 205 39.75 -14.02 -28.86
N ILE A 206 40.79 -13.19 -28.86
CA ILE A 206 40.89 -11.96 -28.06
C ILE A 206 39.86 -10.98 -28.64
N VAL A 207 38.84 -10.63 -27.85
CA VAL A 207 38.07 -9.41 -28.05
C VAL A 207 38.53 -8.43 -26.99
N ASP A 208 39.16 -7.36 -27.47
CA ASP A 208 39.77 -6.29 -26.69
C ASP A 208 38.68 -5.50 -25.96
N ILE A 209 38.44 -5.82 -24.69
CA ILE A 209 37.66 -4.97 -23.80
C ILE A 209 38.68 -4.03 -23.16
N THR A 210 38.71 -2.78 -23.60
CA THR A 210 39.43 -1.70 -22.92
C THR A 210 38.85 -1.52 -21.52
N ILE A 211 39.42 -2.25 -20.56
CA ILE A 211 39.19 -2.09 -19.13
C ILE A 211 39.94 -0.84 -18.71
N THR A 212 39.20 0.22 -18.40
CA THR A 212 39.74 1.29 -17.55
C THR A 212 40.02 0.68 -16.17
N PRO A 213 41.23 0.84 -15.60
CA PRO A 213 41.59 0.14 -14.37
C PRO A 213 40.79 0.67 -13.19
N HIS A 214 40.01 -0.21 -12.55
CA HIS A 214 39.51 -0.01 -11.20
C HIS A 214 40.68 -0.24 -10.22
N PRO A 215 40.92 0.67 -9.26
CA PRO A 215 42.04 0.56 -8.35
C PRO A 215 41.91 -0.65 -7.43
N GLU A 216 43.00 -1.41 -7.41
CA GLU A 216 43.60 -2.15 -6.30
C GLU A 216 42.71 -2.40 -5.05
N SER A 217 42.47 -3.69 -4.83
CA SER A 217 41.88 -4.27 -3.63
C SER A 217 42.59 -3.78 -2.37
N THR A 218 42.06 -2.72 -1.76
CA THR A 218 42.46 -2.31 -0.42
C THR A 218 41.52 -3.02 0.54
N SER A 219 42.05 -4.02 1.26
CA SER A 219 41.38 -4.66 2.38
C SER A 219 41.11 -3.62 3.47
N VAL A 220 39.91 -3.04 3.50
CA VAL A 220 39.47 -2.21 4.63
C VAL A 220 39.08 -3.15 5.78
N PRO A 221 39.65 -3.00 6.99
CA PRO A 221 39.32 -3.86 8.11
C PRO A 221 37.85 -3.75 8.49
N LEU A 222 37.24 -4.90 8.78
CA LEU A 222 35.93 -5.07 9.39
C LEU A 222 35.73 -4.04 10.53
N PRO A 223 34.69 -3.18 10.51
CA PRO A 223 34.37 -2.39 11.69
C PRO A 223 33.96 -3.37 12.80
N ALA A 224 34.69 -3.33 13.91
CA ALA A 224 34.40 -4.14 15.09
C ALA A 224 32.92 -3.94 15.50
N PRO A 225 32.24 -4.98 15.98
CA PRO A 225 30.87 -4.85 16.46
C PRO A 225 30.82 -3.75 17.53
N PRO A 226 29.81 -2.87 17.53
CA PRO A 226 29.72 -1.82 18.53
C PRO A 226 29.66 -2.46 19.91
N LYS A 227 30.69 -2.20 20.74
CA LYS A 227 30.69 -2.54 22.16
C LYS A 227 29.50 -1.85 22.80
N VAL A 228 28.53 -2.65 23.24
CA VAL A 228 27.42 -2.22 24.08
C VAL A 228 28.00 -1.65 25.37
N GLN A 229 28.03 -0.33 25.49
CA GLN A 229 28.29 0.32 26.78
C GLN A 229 26.99 0.24 27.60
N PRO A 230 27.04 -0.14 28.88
CA PRO A 230 25.85 -0.15 29.72
C PRO A 230 25.44 1.29 29.98
N THR A 231 24.39 1.74 29.29
CA THR A 231 23.76 3.03 29.57
C THR A 231 23.20 2.97 30.98
N LYS A 232 23.77 3.75 31.90
CA LYS A 232 23.20 4.02 33.22
C LYS A 232 21.82 4.66 33.03
N SER A 233 20.79 3.82 33.07
CA SER A 233 19.40 4.23 33.18
C SER A 233 19.22 4.94 34.53
N LYS A 234 19.01 6.26 34.49
CA LYS A 234 18.34 6.96 35.60
C LYS A 234 16.83 6.75 35.40
N PRO A 235 16.10 6.18 36.37
CA PRO A 235 14.66 6.00 36.23
C PRO A 235 13.97 7.36 36.14
N LYS A 236 13.20 7.54 35.07
CA LYS A 236 12.33 8.71 34.88
C LYS A 236 11.10 8.52 35.77
N VAL A 237 11.04 9.29 36.85
CA VAL A 237 9.88 9.35 37.75
C VAL A 237 8.67 9.82 36.93
N ILE A 238 7.62 9.01 36.91
CA ILE A 238 6.33 9.35 36.30
C ILE A 238 5.65 10.36 37.24
N PRO A 239 5.24 11.56 36.78
CA PRO A 239 4.47 12.46 37.63
C PRO A 239 3.08 11.86 37.90
N THR A 240 2.79 11.67 39.19
CA THR A 240 1.47 11.30 39.73
C THR A 240 0.43 12.33 39.27
N ILE A 241 -0.65 11.85 38.66
CA ILE A 241 -1.82 12.66 38.33
C ILE A 241 -2.60 12.86 39.63
N GLU A 242 -2.66 14.10 40.13
CA GLU A 242 -3.56 14.48 41.22
C GLU A 242 -5.01 14.50 40.71
N ILE A 243 -5.86 13.70 41.36
CA ILE A 243 -7.31 13.69 41.15
C ILE A 243 -7.93 14.76 42.05
N PRO A 244 -8.69 15.75 41.53
CA PRO A 244 -9.33 16.75 42.37
C PRO A 244 -10.48 16.13 43.21
N PRO A 245 -10.72 16.64 44.43
CA PRO A 245 -11.74 16.09 45.33
C PRO A 245 -13.17 16.33 44.81
N PRO A 246 -14.13 15.45 45.18
CA PRO A 246 -15.51 15.54 44.73
C PRO A 246 -16.19 16.79 45.29
N ILE A 247 -16.94 17.46 44.43
CA ILE A 247 -17.78 18.62 44.74
C ILE A 247 -18.90 18.14 45.68
N ARG A 248 -19.05 18.81 46.82
CA ARG A 248 -20.09 18.57 47.83
C ARG A 248 -21.36 19.33 47.50
#